data_AF-A0A3C1J8M0-F1
#
_entry.id   AF-A0A3C1J8M0-F1
#
_cell.length_a   1.000
_cell.length_b   1.000
_cell.length_c   1.000
_cell.angle_alpha   90.00
_cell.angle_beta   90.00
_cell.angle_gamma   90.00
#
_symmetry.space_group_name_H-M   'P 1'
#
loop_
_entity.id
_entity.type
_entity.pdbx_description
1 polymer ?
#
loop_
_entity_poly.entity_id
_entity_poly.type
_entity_poly.pdbx_seq_one_letter_code
_entity_poly.pdbx_strand_id
1 'polypeptide(L)'
;MNQNNRVTTVARHAYTQVYADYLRSGNLEEATRQVAHLVYTHRGNKPGTPQGDWQEAERITREWPHTVTEASQAHLFDKALAKTRQWLKEIEEELGMTNPNDAYRALRAVLHTVRDRLPVEECAEFSAQLPTLIMGMYYTGWTPVGKPEKLRNMEDFLYKVGEQLPSGMDPLRVTRGVIRVLERHVTPGELKDVRRNFPEKLREVWEETARTR
;
A
#
# COMPACT_ATOMS: atom_id res chain seq x y z
N MET A 1 29.69 16.11 7.42
CA MET A 1 29.52 14.71 6.97
C MET A 1 30.72 13.90 7.43
N ASN A 2 30.50 12.86 8.24
CA ASN A 2 31.54 12.11 8.96
C ASN A 2 32.25 11.09 8.04
N GLN A 3 33.57 10.90 8.17
CA GLN A 3 34.37 9.98 7.31
C GLN A 3 33.88 8.52 7.38
N ASN A 4 33.42 8.07 8.55
CA ASN A 4 32.84 6.73 8.74
C ASN A 4 31.59 6.49 7.87
N ASN A 5 30.75 7.50 7.63
CA ASN A 5 29.55 7.37 6.78
C ASN A 5 29.87 7.19 5.29
N ARG A 6 31.04 7.68 4.83
CA ARG A 6 31.46 7.48 3.43
C ARG A 6 31.96 6.06 3.20
N VAL A 7 32.71 5.51 4.15
CA VAL A 7 33.25 4.14 4.07
C VAL A 7 32.13 3.09 4.10
N THR A 8 31.11 3.29 4.94
CA THR A 8 29.92 2.41 4.99
C THR A 8 29.10 2.45 3.71
N THR A 9 28.91 3.64 3.13
CA THR A 9 28.13 3.80 1.89
C THR A 9 28.83 3.12 0.70
N VAL A 10 30.16 3.27 0.60
CA VAL A 10 30.97 2.62 -0.45
C VAL A 10 30.99 1.10 -0.27
N ALA A 11 31.14 0.61 0.96
CA ALA A 11 31.09 -0.81 1.25
C ALA A 11 29.72 -1.42 0.93
N ARG A 12 28.61 -0.74 1.28
CA ARG A 12 27.26 -1.18 0.89
C ARG A 12 27.09 -1.26 -0.62
N HIS A 13 27.63 -0.29 -1.36
CA HIS A 13 27.59 -0.32 -2.83
C HIS A 13 28.38 -1.50 -3.42
N ALA A 14 29.57 -1.79 -2.87
CA ALA A 14 30.38 -2.92 -3.30
C ALA A 14 29.71 -4.29 -3.05
N TYR A 15 28.86 -4.39 -2.03
CA TYR A 15 28.16 -5.62 -1.65
C TYR A 15 26.62 -5.50 -1.76
N THR A 16 26.13 -4.70 -2.71
CA THR A 16 24.71 -4.29 -2.79
C THR A 16 23.74 -5.47 -2.78
N GLN A 17 24.05 -6.55 -3.51
CA GLN A 17 23.18 -7.73 -3.57
C GLN A 17 23.12 -8.47 -2.22
N VAL A 18 24.29 -8.73 -1.60
CA VAL A 18 24.38 -9.38 -0.29
C VAL A 18 23.71 -8.52 0.80
N TYR A 19 23.86 -7.20 0.72
CA TYR A 19 23.17 -6.28 1.61
C TYR A 19 21.65 -6.30 1.41
N ALA A 20 21.16 -6.41 0.17
CA ALA A 20 19.74 -6.56 -0.11
C ALA A 20 19.17 -7.90 0.37
N ASP A 21 19.93 -9.00 0.22
CA ASP A 21 19.58 -10.33 0.76
C ASP A 21 19.57 -10.35 2.29
N TYR A 22 20.54 -9.69 2.92
CA TYR A 22 20.56 -9.46 4.36
C TYR A 22 19.32 -8.69 4.84
N LEU A 23 18.93 -7.61 4.17
CA LEU A 23 17.73 -6.85 4.52
C LEU A 23 16.44 -7.66 4.39
N ARG A 24 16.40 -8.65 3.47
CA ARG A 24 15.26 -9.56 3.31
C ARG A 24 15.22 -10.66 4.37
N SER A 25 16.38 -11.23 4.69
CA SER A 25 16.48 -12.42 5.54
C SER A 25 16.71 -12.12 7.02
N GLY A 26 17.26 -10.95 7.36
CA GLY A 26 17.71 -10.60 8.70
C GLY A 26 18.90 -11.42 9.21
N ASN A 27 19.47 -12.31 8.39
CA ASN A 27 20.53 -13.23 8.81
C ASN A 27 21.90 -12.61 8.57
N LEU A 28 22.45 -11.98 9.61
CA LEU A 28 23.76 -11.33 9.54
C LEU A 28 24.90 -12.32 9.33
N GLU A 29 24.83 -13.51 9.93
CA GLU A 29 25.88 -14.53 9.80
C GLU A 29 26.02 -15.01 8.35
N GLU A 30 24.89 -15.28 7.69
CA GLU A 30 24.89 -15.68 6.28
C GLU A 30 25.37 -14.54 5.37
N ALA A 31 25.01 -13.30 5.70
CA ALA A 31 25.53 -12.13 4.99
C ALA A 31 27.05 -11.98 5.15
N THR A 32 27.58 -12.15 6.36
CA THR A 32 29.03 -12.14 6.64
C THR A 32 29.75 -13.24 5.86
N ARG A 33 29.16 -14.44 5.78
CA ARG A 33 29.70 -15.55 4.99
C ARG A 33 29.76 -15.21 3.49
N GLN A 34 28.70 -14.62 2.95
CA GLN A 34 28.68 -14.21 1.55
C GLN A 34 29.66 -13.08 1.25
N VAL A 35 29.81 -12.10 2.16
CA VAL A 35 30.83 -11.05 2.04
C VAL A 35 32.24 -11.65 2.11
N ALA A 36 32.52 -12.61 3.01
CA ALA A 36 33.82 -13.28 3.08
C ALA A 36 34.17 -14.02 1.78
N HIS A 37 33.19 -14.70 1.18
CA HIS A 37 33.36 -15.32 -0.14
C HIS A 37 33.63 -14.29 -1.24
N LEU A 38 32.97 -13.13 -1.20
CA LEU A 38 33.23 -12.05 -2.15
C LEU A 38 34.61 -11.42 -1.94
N VAL A 39 35.04 -11.18 -0.69
CA VAL A 39 36.40 -10.70 -0.37
C VAL A 39 37.44 -11.67 -0.93
N TYR A 40 37.24 -12.98 -0.73
CA TYR A 40 38.11 -14.02 -1.28
C TYR A 40 38.16 -13.99 -2.81
N THR A 41 37.03 -13.90 -3.49
CA THR A 41 36.99 -13.91 -4.97
C THR A 41 37.53 -12.63 -5.58
N HIS A 42 37.36 -11.47 -4.91
CA HIS A 42 37.79 -10.16 -5.41
C HIS A 42 39.27 -9.84 -5.11
N ARG A 43 39.92 -10.55 -4.16
CA ARG A 43 41.35 -10.32 -3.87
C ARG A 43 42.29 -10.82 -4.97
N GLY A 44 41.82 -11.69 -5.88
CA GLY A 44 42.62 -12.23 -6.98
C GLY A 44 43.92 -12.89 -6.48
N ASN A 45 45.07 -12.48 -7.03
CA ASN A 45 46.39 -13.01 -6.66
C ASN A 45 47.02 -12.32 -5.43
N LYS A 46 46.30 -11.44 -4.73
CA LYS A 46 46.83 -10.81 -3.51
C LYS A 46 46.95 -11.85 -2.40
N PRO A 47 48.05 -11.83 -1.61
CA PRO A 47 48.22 -12.73 -0.48
C PRO A 47 47.13 -12.51 0.57
N GLY A 48 46.56 -13.59 1.09
CA GLY A 48 45.52 -13.56 2.12
C GLY A 48 45.19 -14.95 2.65
N THR A 49 44.54 -15.01 3.81
CA THR A 49 44.09 -16.26 4.45
C THR A 49 42.57 -16.27 4.57
N PRO A 50 41.92 -17.45 4.60
CA PRO A 50 40.48 -17.54 4.86
C PRO A 50 40.06 -16.84 6.16
N GLN A 51 40.92 -16.88 7.18
CA GLN A 51 40.70 -16.19 8.45
C GLN A 51 40.77 -14.67 8.31
N GLY A 52 41.69 -14.15 7.49
CA GLY A 52 41.77 -12.71 7.19
C GLY A 52 40.58 -12.21 6.38
N ASP A 53 40.08 -13.01 5.42
CA ASP A 53 38.89 -12.68 4.65
C ASP A 53 37.65 -12.62 5.54
N TRP A 54 37.55 -13.55 6.49
CA TRP A 54 36.47 -13.56 7.49
C TRP A 54 36.52 -12.33 8.41
N GLN A 55 37.69 -11.96 8.90
CA GLN A 55 37.86 -10.77 9.74
C GLN A 55 37.50 -9.48 8.99
N GLU A 56 37.86 -9.39 7.71
CA GLU A 56 37.49 -8.25 6.87
C GLU A 56 35.99 -8.21 6.60
N ALA A 57 35.37 -9.37 6.34
CA ALA A 57 33.93 -9.48 6.16
C ALA A 57 33.16 -9.08 7.43
N GLU A 58 33.59 -9.56 8.60
CA GLU A 58 33.02 -9.15 9.89
C GLU A 58 33.13 -7.65 10.10
N ARG A 59 34.29 -7.05 9.76
CA ARG A 59 34.48 -5.60 9.84
C ARG A 59 33.50 -4.84 8.96
N ILE A 60 33.26 -5.33 7.74
CA ILE A 60 32.32 -4.74 6.77
C ILE A 60 30.87 -4.88 7.26
N THR A 61 30.47 -6.07 7.70
CA THR A 61 29.07 -6.38 8.05
C THR A 61 28.68 -5.91 9.45
N ARG A 62 29.64 -5.68 10.36
CA ARG A 62 29.39 -5.23 11.74
C ARG A 62 28.63 -3.90 11.81
N GLU A 63 28.70 -3.05 10.78
CA GLU A 63 28.01 -1.75 10.72
C GLU A 63 26.69 -1.80 9.93
N TRP A 64 26.31 -2.96 9.40
CA TRP A 64 25.01 -3.21 8.77
C TRP A 64 23.81 -3.25 9.76
N PRO A 65 23.97 -3.57 11.06
CA PRO A 65 22.87 -3.60 12.04
C PRO A 65 22.21 -2.24 12.37
N HIS A 66 22.74 -1.10 11.91
CA HIS A 66 22.12 0.21 12.20
C HIS A 66 21.03 0.62 11.20
N THR A 67 20.85 -0.14 10.12
CA THR A 67 19.90 0.20 9.04
C THR A 67 18.83 -0.85 8.80
N VAL A 68 18.87 -2.01 9.47
CA VAL A 68 17.80 -3.02 9.34
C VAL A 68 16.48 -2.47 9.85
N THR A 69 16.48 -1.61 10.87
CA THR A 69 15.25 -0.99 11.37
C THR A 69 14.72 0.07 10.41
N GLU A 70 15.55 0.99 9.91
CA GLU A 70 15.09 2.05 8.98
C GLU A 70 14.76 1.53 7.58
N ALA A 71 15.53 0.60 7.01
CA ALA A 71 15.31 0.09 5.66
C ALA A 71 14.14 -0.90 5.61
N SER A 72 13.94 -1.73 6.64
CA SER A 72 12.75 -2.60 6.72
C SER A 72 11.47 -1.81 7.01
N GLN A 73 11.53 -0.78 7.87
CA GLN A 73 10.41 0.14 8.11
C GLN A 73 10.09 0.97 6.86
N ALA A 74 11.10 1.53 6.18
CA ALA A 74 10.92 2.26 4.92
C ALA A 74 10.24 1.37 3.87
N HIS A 75 10.64 0.11 3.75
CA HIS A 75 10.05 -0.82 2.78
C HIS A 75 8.56 -1.12 3.03
N LEU A 76 8.08 -1.12 4.27
CA LEU A 76 6.65 -1.28 4.57
C LEU A 76 5.84 -0.06 4.12
N PHE A 77 6.32 1.15 4.43
CA PHE A 77 5.66 2.39 4.01
C PHE A 77 5.73 2.60 2.49
N ASP A 78 6.86 2.26 1.87
CA ASP A 78 7.03 2.33 0.42
C ASP A 78 6.05 1.41 -0.30
N LYS A 79 5.86 0.18 0.19
CA LYS A 79 4.84 -0.74 -0.34
C LYS A 79 3.42 -0.20 -0.19
N ALA A 80 3.08 0.33 0.98
CA ALA A 80 1.77 0.91 1.22
C ALA A 80 1.50 2.13 0.31
N LEU A 81 2.53 2.97 0.11
CA LEU A 81 2.48 4.13 -0.78
C LEU A 81 2.35 3.71 -2.24
N ALA A 82 3.13 2.73 -2.69
CA ALA A 82 3.07 2.20 -4.05
C ALA A 82 1.68 1.62 -4.37
N LYS A 83 1.13 0.80 -3.47
CA LYS A 83 -0.22 0.22 -3.65
C LYS A 83 -1.31 1.29 -3.67
N THR A 84 -1.18 2.32 -2.83
CA THR A 84 -2.11 3.47 -2.83
C THR A 84 -2.03 4.25 -4.14
N ARG A 85 -0.82 4.55 -4.63
CA ARG A 85 -0.61 5.22 -5.91
C ARG A 85 -1.19 4.41 -7.07
N GLN A 86 -1.04 3.09 -7.06
CA GLN A 86 -1.65 2.21 -8.05
C GLN A 86 -3.17 2.37 -8.07
N TRP A 87 -3.83 2.28 -6.91
CA TRP A 87 -5.29 2.44 -6.84
C TRP A 87 -5.75 3.81 -7.32
N LEU A 88 -5.08 4.88 -6.90
CA LEU A 88 -5.41 6.23 -7.37
C LEU A 88 -5.23 6.37 -8.87
N LYS A 89 -4.17 5.76 -9.44
CA LYS A 89 -3.93 5.77 -10.88
C LYS A 89 -5.02 5.04 -11.67
N GLU A 90 -5.46 3.89 -11.18
CA GLU A 90 -6.58 3.16 -11.80
C GLU A 90 -7.88 3.95 -11.74
N ILE A 91 -8.12 4.72 -10.66
CA ILE A 91 -9.28 5.62 -10.55
C ILE A 91 -9.16 6.79 -11.53
N GLU A 92 -7.97 7.36 -11.68
CA GLU A 92 -7.72 8.40 -12.69
C GLU A 92 -8.07 7.89 -14.09
N GLU A 93 -7.62 6.69 -14.44
CA GLU A 93 -7.89 6.06 -15.73
C GLU A 93 -9.39 5.78 -15.92
N GLU A 94 -10.06 5.20 -14.91
CA GLU A 94 -11.49 4.91 -14.94
C GLU A 94 -12.38 6.15 -15.09
N LEU A 95 -11.94 7.28 -14.53
CA LEU A 95 -12.70 8.53 -14.51
C LEU A 95 -12.16 9.57 -15.49
N GLY A 96 -11.15 9.24 -16.29
CA GLY A 96 -10.49 10.17 -17.22
C GLY A 96 -9.95 11.42 -16.51
N MET A 97 -9.45 11.26 -15.28
CA MET A 97 -8.84 12.34 -14.51
C MET A 97 -7.32 12.40 -14.76
N THR A 98 -6.74 13.57 -14.58
CA THR A 98 -5.29 13.81 -14.75
C THR A 98 -4.62 14.29 -13.46
N ASN A 99 -5.39 14.39 -12.37
CA ASN A 99 -4.95 14.90 -11.09
C ASN A 99 -5.16 13.83 -9.99
N PRO A 100 -4.08 13.33 -9.37
CA PRO A 100 -4.18 12.31 -8.32
C PRO A 100 -4.99 12.78 -7.09
N ASN A 101 -5.03 14.09 -6.82
CA ASN A 101 -5.83 14.63 -5.72
C ASN A 101 -7.34 14.49 -5.98
N ASP A 102 -7.76 14.59 -7.24
CA ASP A 102 -9.17 14.43 -7.60
C ASP A 102 -9.58 12.96 -7.53
N ALA A 103 -8.71 12.03 -7.95
CA ALA A 103 -8.91 10.60 -7.72
C ALA A 103 -8.97 10.25 -6.23
N TYR A 104 -8.14 10.87 -5.40
CA TYR A 104 -8.20 10.69 -3.94
C TYR A 104 -9.52 11.19 -3.35
N ARG A 105 -9.99 12.37 -3.76
CA ARG A 105 -11.29 12.93 -3.33
C ARG A 105 -12.46 12.04 -3.77
N ALA A 106 -12.42 11.55 -5.01
CA ALA A 106 -13.39 10.60 -5.54
C ALA A 106 -13.45 9.32 -4.70
N LEU A 107 -12.29 8.69 -4.47
CA LEU A 107 -12.17 7.50 -3.64
C LEU A 107 -12.71 7.75 -2.23
N ARG A 108 -12.28 8.84 -1.60
CA ARG A 108 -12.70 9.21 -0.23
C ARG A 108 -14.21 9.38 -0.13
N ALA A 109 -14.82 10.15 -1.04
CA ALA A 109 -16.25 10.43 -1.02
C ALA A 109 -17.07 9.14 -1.10
N VAL A 110 -16.71 8.24 -2.02
CA VAL A 110 -17.41 6.95 -2.18
C VAL A 110 -17.18 6.05 -0.97
N LEU A 111 -15.93 5.88 -0.53
CA LEU A 111 -15.59 5.00 0.58
C LEU A 111 -16.21 5.46 1.91
N HIS A 112 -16.27 6.77 2.17
CA HIS A 112 -16.91 7.30 3.37
C HIS A 112 -18.43 7.08 3.34
N THR A 113 -19.08 7.28 2.19
CA THR A 113 -20.52 7.01 2.07
C THR A 113 -20.83 5.52 2.20
N VAL A 114 -19.98 4.64 1.66
CA VAL A 114 -20.10 3.19 1.85
C VAL A 114 -19.95 2.84 3.33
N ARG A 115 -18.87 3.27 3.98
CA ARG A 115 -18.61 3.07 5.42
C ARG A 115 -19.79 3.47 6.28
N ASP A 116 -20.34 4.65 6.03
CA ASP A 116 -21.41 5.20 6.84
C ASP A 116 -22.73 4.41 6.69
N ARG A 117 -22.85 3.61 5.63
CA ARG A 117 -24.00 2.73 5.40
C ARG A 117 -23.81 1.31 5.95
N LEU A 118 -22.59 0.91 6.28
CA LEU A 118 -22.27 -0.43 6.77
C LEU A 118 -22.41 -0.54 8.31
N PRO A 119 -22.78 -1.73 8.83
CA PRO A 119 -22.54 -2.09 10.22
C PRO A 119 -21.06 -1.99 10.58
N VAL A 120 -20.76 -1.76 11.87
CA VAL A 120 -19.36 -1.58 12.35
C VAL A 120 -18.47 -2.79 12.04
N GLU A 121 -19.01 -3.99 12.17
CA GLU A 121 -18.30 -5.25 11.87
C GLU A 121 -17.93 -5.33 10.38
N GLU A 122 -18.89 -5.12 9.49
CA GLU A 122 -18.70 -5.08 8.04
C GLU A 122 -17.72 -3.98 7.61
N CYS A 123 -17.70 -2.82 8.30
CA CYS A 123 -16.68 -1.80 8.06
C CYS A 123 -15.27 -2.35 8.32
N ALA A 124 -15.08 -3.11 9.41
CA ALA A 124 -13.78 -3.67 9.78
C ALA A 124 -13.32 -4.71 8.76
N GLU A 125 -14.20 -5.64 8.38
CA GLU A 125 -13.95 -6.67 7.37
C GLU A 125 -13.60 -6.06 6.02
N PHE A 126 -14.41 -5.11 5.54
CA PHE A 126 -14.15 -4.42 4.28
C PHE A 126 -12.84 -3.65 4.31
N SER A 127 -12.54 -2.96 5.41
CA SER A 127 -11.30 -2.19 5.54
C SER A 127 -10.05 -3.06 5.43
N ALA A 128 -10.11 -4.34 5.83
CA ALA A 128 -8.99 -5.26 5.77
C ALA A 128 -8.55 -5.57 4.33
N GLN A 129 -9.40 -5.30 3.33
CA GLN A 129 -9.08 -5.44 1.91
C GLN A 129 -8.39 -4.19 1.33
N LEU A 130 -8.37 -3.07 2.06
CA LEU A 130 -7.83 -1.80 1.59
C LEU A 130 -6.32 -1.68 1.85
N PRO A 131 -5.56 -1.00 0.96
CA PRO A 131 -4.19 -0.61 1.26
C PRO A 131 -4.12 0.25 2.53
N THR A 132 -3.08 0.09 3.35
CA THR A 132 -2.99 0.69 4.69
C THR A 132 -3.24 2.21 4.72
N LEU A 133 -2.76 2.98 3.74
CA LEU A 133 -3.02 4.42 3.70
C LEU A 133 -4.48 4.74 3.32
N ILE A 134 -5.08 3.95 2.44
CA ILE A 134 -6.50 4.06 2.08
C ILE A 134 -7.37 3.66 3.28
N MET A 135 -6.98 2.64 4.05
CA MET A 135 -7.63 2.27 5.31
C MET A 135 -7.58 3.41 6.34
N GLY A 136 -6.43 4.08 6.49
CA GLY A 136 -6.31 5.27 7.33
C GLY A 136 -7.28 6.38 6.90
N MET A 137 -7.34 6.67 5.59
CA MET A 137 -8.31 7.60 5.03
C MET A 137 -9.76 7.14 5.28
N TYR A 138 -10.05 5.85 5.11
CA TYR A 138 -11.37 5.25 5.28
C TYR A 138 -11.93 5.52 6.69
N TYR A 139 -11.11 5.43 7.74
CA TYR A 139 -11.56 5.71 9.11
C TYR A 139 -11.43 7.17 9.56
N THR A 140 -10.83 8.04 8.75
CA THR A 140 -10.58 9.43 9.15
C THR A 140 -11.90 10.18 9.36
N GLY A 141 -12.06 10.75 10.56
CA GLY A 141 -13.25 11.51 10.96
C GLY A 141 -14.50 10.66 11.18
N TRP A 142 -14.38 9.33 11.27
CA TRP A 142 -15.55 8.46 11.48
C TRP A 142 -16.04 8.50 12.93
N THR A 143 -17.37 8.53 13.09
CA THR A 143 -18.05 8.31 14.37
C THR A 143 -19.04 7.15 14.18
N PRO A 144 -18.87 6.00 14.87
CA PRO A 144 -19.72 4.84 14.68
C PRO A 144 -21.13 5.02 15.31
N VAL A 145 -21.29 5.99 16.20
CA VAL A 145 -22.59 6.31 16.81
C VAL A 145 -23.59 6.71 15.73
N GLY A 146 -24.75 6.05 15.72
CA GLY A 146 -25.81 6.31 14.75
C GLY A 146 -25.61 5.65 13.39
N LYS A 147 -24.62 4.76 13.24
CA LYS A 147 -24.42 3.93 12.04
C LYS A 147 -25.01 2.51 12.25
N PRO A 148 -25.49 1.83 11.19
CA PRO A 148 -25.53 2.26 9.78
C PRO A 148 -26.54 3.39 9.51
N GLU A 149 -26.14 4.35 8.69
CA GLU A 149 -27.00 5.44 8.24
C GLU A 149 -28.11 4.92 7.31
N LYS A 150 -29.33 5.43 7.47
CA LYS A 150 -30.48 4.98 6.68
C LYS A 150 -30.55 5.68 5.33
N LEU A 151 -29.80 5.19 4.35
CA LEU A 151 -29.93 5.59 2.94
C LEU A 151 -31.01 4.73 2.27
N ARG A 152 -32.11 5.34 1.80
CA ARG A 152 -33.32 4.63 1.37
C ARG A 152 -33.32 4.33 -0.13
N ASN A 153 -32.67 5.17 -0.93
CA ASN A 153 -32.64 5.06 -2.38
C ASN A 153 -31.28 5.48 -2.94
N MET A 154 -31.13 5.38 -4.26
CA MET A 154 -29.90 5.74 -4.99
C MET A 154 -29.59 7.22 -4.85
N GLU A 155 -30.62 8.05 -4.91
CA GLU A 155 -30.52 9.51 -4.85
C GLU A 155 -29.92 9.96 -3.51
N ASP A 156 -30.34 9.37 -2.39
CA ASP A 156 -29.79 9.62 -1.05
C ASP A 156 -28.30 9.31 -0.98
N PHE A 157 -27.89 8.17 -1.57
CA PHE A 157 -26.49 7.75 -1.59
C PHE A 157 -25.65 8.68 -2.47
N LEU A 158 -26.11 8.97 -3.68
CA LEU A 158 -25.41 9.86 -4.61
C LEU A 158 -25.35 11.29 -4.09
N TYR A 159 -26.38 11.74 -3.36
CA TYR A 159 -26.36 13.02 -2.66
C TYR A 159 -25.23 13.05 -1.63
N LYS A 160 -25.09 12.03 -0.78
CA LYS A 160 -24.02 11.93 0.23
C LYS A 160 -22.62 11.86 -0.38
N VAL A 161 -22.47 11.18 -1.52
CA VAL A 161 -21.23 11.21 -2.30
C VAL A 161 -20.97 12.63 -2.81
N GLY A 162 -21.96 13.27 -3.42
CA GLY A 162 -21.88 14.63 -3.95
C GLY A 162 -21.52 15.69 -2.91
N GLU A 163 -22.03 15.59 -1.69
CA GLU A 163 -21.68 16.50 -0.57
C GLU A 163 -20.17 16.53 -0.27
N GLN A 164 -19.45 15.45 -0.61
CA GLN A 164 -18.02 15.30 -0.34
C GLN A 164 -17.14 15.56 -1.57
N LEU A 165 -17.74 15.70 -2.76
CA LEU A 165 -17.03 15.91 -4.00
C LEU A 165 -16.85 17.41 -4.30
N PRO A 166 -15.76 17.80 -4.99
CA PRO A 166 -15.68 19.12 -5.60
C PRO A 166 -16.82 19.38 -6.58
N SER A 167 -17.23 20.64 -6.71
CA SER A 167 -18.21 21.07 -7.70
C SER A 167 -17.81 20.64 -9.11
N GLY A 168 -18.78 20.12 -9.88
CA GLY A 168 -18.60 19.71 -11.28
C GLY A 168 -18.27 18.23 -11.49
N MET A 169 -18.05 17.44 -10.43
CA MET A 169 -17.96 15.98 -10.56
C MET A 169 -19.35 15.35 -10.49
N ASP A 170 -19.66 14.46 -11.43
CA ASP A 170 -20.89 13.64 -11.40
C ASP A 170 -20.76 12.52 -10.36
N PRO A 171 -21.57 12.52 -9.28
CA PRO A 171 -21.51 11.50 -8.23
C PRO A 171 -21.75 10.08 -8.76
N LEU A 172 -22.61 9.91 -9.77
CA LEU A 172 -22.92 8.58 -10.31
C LEU A 172 -21.72 8.01 -11.06
N ARG A 173 -21.15 8.79 -11.97
CA ARG A 173 -19.92 8.42 -12.70
C ARG A 173 -18.78 8.12 -11.75
N VAL A 174 -18.56 8.96 -10.73
CA VAL A 174 -17.52 8.76 -9.71
C VAL A 174 -17.75 7.45 -8.94
N THR A 175 -18.97 7.23 -8.45
CA THR A 175 -19.31 6.02 -7.69
C THR A 175 -19.06 4.76 -8.50
N ARG A 176 -19.54 4.73 -9.75
CA ARG A 176 -19.32 3.58 -10.64
C ARG A 176 -17.83 3.34 -10.93
N GLY A 177 -17.05 4.38 -11.18
CA GLY A 177 -15.61 4.24 -11.44
C GLY A 177 -14.85 3.69 -10.23
N VAL A 178 -15.12 4.22 -9.03
CA VAL A 178 -14.49 3.71 -7.80
C VAL A 178 -14.88 2.26 -7.55
N ILE A 179 -16.15 1.89 -7.73
CA ILE A 179 -16.61 0.50 -7.57
C ILE A 179 -15.90 -0.46 -8.53
N ARG A 180 -15.69 -0.07 -9.80
CA ARG A 180 -14.93 -0.90 -10.75
C ARG A 180 -13.49 -1.13 -10.31
N VAL A 181 -12.86 -0.14 -9.68
CA VAL A 181 -11.52 -0.32 -9.11
C VAL A 181 -11.58 -1.25 -7.89
N LEU A 182 -12.57 -1.08 -7.00
CA LEU A 182 -12.76 -2.00 -5.87
C LEU A 182 -12.94 -3.45 -6.34
N GLU A 183 -13.70 -3.70 -7.41
CA GLU A 183 -13.89 -5.02 -8.01
C GLU A 183 -12.61 -5.69 -8.53
N ARG A 184 -11.54 -4.93 -8.75
CA ARG A 184 -10.23 -5.48 -9.18
C ARG A 184 -9.38 -5.94 -8.01
N HIS A 185 -9.56 -5.35 -6.84
CA HIS A 185 -8.65 -5.53 -5.70
C HIS A 185 -9.28 -6.16 -4.47
N VAL A 186 -10.60 -6.02 -4.31
CA VAL A 186 -11.37 -6.56 -3.19
C VAL A 186 -11.96 -7.91 -3.61
N THR A 187 -11.93 -8.89 -2.71
CA THR A 187 -12.44 -10.22 -3.05
C THR A 187 -13.92 -10.19 -3.42
N PRO A 188 -14.39 -11.07 -4.34
CA PRO A 188 -15.80 -11.13 -4.71
C PRO A 188 -16.74 -11.44 -3.53
N GLY A 189 -16.26 -12.23 -2.55
CA GLY A 189 -17.00 -12.55 -1.32
C GLY A 189 -17.25 -11.30 -0.49
N GLU A 190 -16.19 -10.56 -0.17
CA GLU A 190 -16.29 -9.31 0.58
C GLU A 190 -17.21 -8.29 -0.12
N LEU A 191 -17.05 -8.11 -1.44
CA LEU A 191 -17.93 -7.18 -2.18
C LEU A 191 -19.39 -7.62 -2.17
N LYS A 192 -19.66 -8.93 -2.12
CA LYS A 192 -21.02 -9.44 -2.00
C LYS A 192 -21.61 -9.11 -0.63
N ASP A 193 -20.82 -9.19 0.44
CA ASP A 193 -21.27 -8.88 1.80
C ASP A 193 -21.48 -7.36 1.98
N VAL A 194 -20.57 -6.53 1.47
CA VAL A 194 -20.79 -5.08 1.35
C VAL A 194 -22.09 -4.77 0.60
N ARG A 195 -22.32 -5.37 -0.58
CA ARG A 195 -23.54 -5.15 -1.39
C ARG A 195 -24.83 -5.55 -0.66
N ARG A 196 -24.79 -6.59 0.17
CA ARG A 196 -25.97 -7.07 0.92
C ARG A 196 -26.51 -6.02 1.89
N ASN A 197 -25.63 -5.15 2.40
CA ASN A 197 -25.98 -4.05 3.27
C ASN A 197 -26.73 -2.90 2.57
N PHE A 198 -26.79 -2.90 1.23
CA PHE A 198 -27.54 -1.93 0.44
C PHE A 198 -28.93 -2.46 0.04
N PRO A 199 -29.99 -1.61 0.10
CA PRO A 199 -31.30 -1.91 -0.48
C PRO A 199 -31.20 -2.33 -1.95
N GLU A 200 -32.17 -3.10 -2.43
CA GLU A 200 -32.17 -3.64 -3.80
C GLU A 200 -32.00 -2.55 -4.88
N LYS A 201 -32.69 -1.41 -4.73
CA LYS A 201 -32.54 -0.24 -5.62
C LYS A 201 -31.14 0.39 -5.61
N LEU A 202 -30.36 0.18 -4.55
CA LEU A 202 -28.98 0.65 -4.41
C LEU A 202 -27.95 -0.35 -4.97
N ARG A 203 -28.36 -1.58 -5.31
CA ARG A 203 -27.49 -2.60 -5.91
C ARG A 203 -27.26 -2.38 -7.40
N GLU A 204 -28.08 -1.58 -8.08
CA GLU A 204 -27.98 -1.31 -9.53
C GLU A 204 -26.59 -0.77 -9.94
N VAL A 205 -25.99 0.10 -9.11
CA VAL A 205 -24.64 0.65 -9.36
C VAL A 205 -23.53 -0.43 -9.29
N TRP A 206 -23.77 -1.50 -8.54
CA TRP A 206 -22.87 -2.65 -8.39
C TRP A 206 -23.15 -3.78 -9.41
N GLU A 207 -24.33 -3.78 -10.03
CA GLU A 207 -24.75 -4.81 -10.98
C GLU A 207 -24.47 -4.46 -12.44
N GLU A 208 -24.57 -3.18 -12.83
CA GLU A 208 -24.21 -2.75 -14.19
C GLU A 208 -22.70 -2.82 -14.45
N THR A 209 -21.89 -2.60 -13.43
CA THR A 209 -20.44 -2.71 -13.49
C THR A 209 -19.95 -4.14 -13.76
N ALA A 210 -20.69 -5.15 -13.29
CA ALA A 210 -20.42 -6.56 -13.56
C ALA A 210 -20.79 -7.01 -14.99
N ARG A 211 -21.66 -6.29 -15.71
CA ARG A 211 -22.16 -6.66 -17.06
C ARG A 211 -21.31 -6.11 -18.21
N THR A 212 -20.38 -5.20 -17.96
CA THR A 212 -19.50 -4.60 -18.99
C THR A 212 -18.16 -5.33 -19.14
N ARG A 213 -18.10 -6.62 -18.74
CA ARG A 213 -16.97 -7.53 -18.98
C ARG A 213 -17.30 -8.54 -20.05
#